data_AF-A0A7R7WJF2-F1
#
_entry.id   AF-A0A7R7WJF2-F1
#
_cell.length_a   1.000
_cell.length_b   1.000
_cell.length_c   1.000
_cell.angle_alpha   90.00
_cell.angle_beta   90.00
_cell.angle_gamma   90.00
#
_symmetry.space_group_name_H-M   'P 1'
#
loop_
_entity.id
_entity.type
_entity.pdbx_description
1 polymer ?
#
loop_
_entity_poly.entity_id
_entity_poly.type
_entity_poly.pdbx_seq_one_letter_code
_entity_poly.pdbx_strand_id
1 'polypeptide(L)'
;MTSRKRNAKPCPHKKTTTTERLDRRSTTSSSPVHTLSSPSRQVFKMPSHKSFRTKQKLAKAQRQNRPIPQWIRLRTGNTIRYNAKRRHWRKSRLGV
;
A
#
# COMPACT_ATOMS: atom_id res chain seq x y z
N MET A 1 -11.29 -32.65 26.37
CA MET A 1 -11.29 -31.25 26.88
C MET A 1 -9.87 -30.71 26.85
N THR A 2 -9.51 -29.83 25.90
CA THR A 2 -8.36 -28.92 26.06
C THR A 2 -8.60 -27.66 25.22
N SER A 3 -8.99 -26.58 25.89
CA SER A 3 -9.22 -25.26 25.30
C SER A 3 -7.89 -24.59 24.99
N ARG A 4 -7.63 -24.26 23.71
CA ARG A 4 -6.47 -23.45 23.30
C ARG A 4 -6.73 -21.99 23.67
N LYS A 5 -6.14 -21.53 24.78
CA LYS A 5 -6.13 -20.12 25.23
C LYS A 5 -5.53 -19.23 24.14
N ARG A 6 -6.32 -18.29 23.59
CA ARG A 6 -5.80 -17.21 22.75
C ARG A 6 -5.11 -16.19 23.65
N ASN A 7 -3.80 -16.00 23.49
CA ASN A 7 -3.07 -14.96 24.18
C ASN A 7 -3.34 -13.63 23.47
N ALA A 8 -4.07 -12.71 24.12
CA ALA A 8 -4.31 -11.37 23.61
C ALA A 8 -3.08 -10.49 23.87
N LYS A 9 -2.56 -9.83 22.83
CA LYS A 9 -1.50 -8.82 23.00
C LYS A 9 -2.08 -7.56 23.63
N PRO A 10 -1.47 -6.99 24.70
CA PRO A 10 -1.97 -5.77 25.32
C PRO A 10 -1.77 -4.57 24.39
N CYS A 11 -2.80 -3.71 24.30
CA CYS A 11 -2.68 -2.37 23.72
C CYS A 11 -1.89 -1.47 24.68
N PRO A 12 -0.77 -0.84 24.27
CA PRO A 12 -0.09 0.10 25.14
C PRO A 12 -0.85 1.44 25.15
N HIS A 13 -1.51 1.72 26.27
CA HIS A 13 -1.93 3.07 26.64
C HIS A 13 -0.96 3.67 27.67
N LYS A 14 -0.82 5.01 27.54
CA LYS A 14 -0.28 6.00 28.51
C LYS A 14 1.26 6.11 28.49
N LYS A 15 1.90 7.28 28.61
CA LYS A 15 1.75 8.32 29.66
C LYS A 15 2.31 9.69 29.21
N THR A 16 1.90 10.74 29.94
CA THR A 16 2.34 12.15 29.93
C THR A 16 3.73 12.36 30.55
N THR A 17 4.50 13.36 30.10
CA THR A 17 5.71 13.95 30.76
C THR A 17 5.95 15.32 30.10
N THR A 18 5.68 16.48 30.72
CA THR A 18 6.41 17.23 31.76
C THR A 18 7.77 17.80 31.31
N THR A 19 7.74 19.13 31.15
CA THR A 19 8.77 20.14 31.45
C THR A 19 10.07 20.19 30.64
N GLU A 20 10.27 21.39 30.08
CA GLU A 20 11.46 21.88 29.41
C GLU A 20 12.75 21.72 30.21
N ARG A 21 13.84 21.47 29.49
CA ARG A 21 15.18 21.89 29.88
C ARG A 21 15.94 22.32 28.63
N LEU A 22 16.09 23.63 28.46
CA LEU A 22 16.98 24.26 27.49
C LEU A 22 18.42 24.14 28.01
N ASP A 23 19.20 23.23 27.42
CA ASP A 23 20.66 23.28 27.51
C ASP A 23 21.23 23.71 26.16
N ARG A 24 21.77 24.94 26.16
CA ARG A 24 22.57 25.53 25.10
C ARG A 24 23.73 24.61 24.76
N ARG A 25 23.84 24.17 23.50
CA ARG A 25 25.11 23.66 22.97
C ARG A 25 25.66 24.61 21.92
N SER A 26 26.85 25.09 22.23
CA SER A 26 27.66 26.00 21.44
C SER A 26 28.04 25.39 20.08
N THR A 27 28.07 26.28 19.10
CA THR A 27 28.66 26.21 17.76
C THR A 27 29.77 25.16 17.56
N THR A 28 29.57 24.29 16.58
CA THR A 28 30.66 23.80 15.73
C THR A 28 30.12 23.76 14.30
N SER A 29 30.49 24.76 13.52
CA SER A 29 30.20 24.84 12.08
C SER A 29 31.03 23.79 11.34
N SER A 30 30.47 22.59 11.19
CA SER A 30 30.92 21.66 10.16
C SER A 30 29.97 21.81 8.98
N SER A 31 30.42 22.52 7.96
CA SER A 31 29.72 22.66 6.68
C SER A 31 29.19 21.30 6.19
N PRO A 32 27.90 21.21 5.81
CA PRO A 32 27.41 20.01 5.15
C PRO A 32 27.98 20.00 3.75
N VAL A 33 28.97 19.15 3.49
CA VAL A 33 29.36 18.78 2.13
C VAL A 33 28.13 18.12 1.49
N HIS A 34 27.42 18.90 0.68
CA HIS A 34 26.38 18.38 -0.20
C HIS A 34 27.11 17.60 -1.30
N THR A 35 27.42 16.35 -1.00
CA THR A 35 27.79 15.35 -2.00
C THR A 35 26.65 15.35 -3.01
N LEU A 36 26.88 15.95 -4.17
CA LEU A 36 25.96 15.86 -5.30
C LEU A 36 25.90 14.38 -5.68
N SER A 37 24.91 13.68 -5.13
CA SER A 37 24.51 12.34 -5.53
C SER A 37 24.26 12.42 -7.03
N SER A 38 25.25 11.96 -7.79
CA SER A 38 25.21 11.82 -9.25
C SER A 38 23.81 11.35 -9.65
N PRO A 39 23.05 12.09 -10.48
CA PRO A 39 21.70 11.70 -10.82
C PRO A 39 21.81 10.34 -11.47
N SER A 40 21.29 9.32 -10.78
CA SER A 40 21.26 7.96 -11.28
C SER A 40 20.65 8.04 -12.68
N ARG A 41 21.44 7.65 -13.67
CA ARG A 41 21.04 7.68 -15.07
C ARG A 41 19.77 6.85 -15.18
N GLN A 42 18.62 7.52 -15.26
CA GLN A 42 17.33 6.86 -15.41
C GLN A 42 17.35 6.19 -16.78
N VAL A 43 17.72 4.92 -16.82
CA VAL A 43 17.64 4.13 -18.04
C VAL A 43 16.15 3.94 -18.30
N PHE A 44 15.61 4.74 -19.24
CA PHE A 44 14.22 4.64 -19.68
C PHE A 44 14.02 3.26 -20.31
N LYS A 45 13.55 2.31 -19.50
CA LYS A 45 13.25 0.96 -19.95
C LYS A 45 11.99 1.01 -20.80
N MET A 46 12.15 0.86 -22.11
CA MET A 46 11.02 0.84 -23.03
C MET A 46 9.99 -0.21 -22.61
N PRO A 47 8.69 0.11 -22.62
CA PRO A 47 7.66 -0.84 -22.29
C PRO A 47 7.64 -1.99 -23.30
N SER A 48 7.18 -3.17 -22.85
CA SER A 48 6.98 -4.31 -23.74
C SER A 48 6.03 -3.97 -24.88
N HIS A 49 6.41 -4.31 -26.12
CA HIS A 49 5.57 -4.14 -27.29
C HIS A 49 4.45 -5.19 -27.28
N LYS A 50 3.19 -4.74 -27.15
CA LYS A 50 1.99 -5.59 -27.11
C LYS A 50 1.00 -5.16 -28.18
N SER A 51 0.28 -6.13 -28.76
CA SER A 51 -0.81 -5.88 -29.72
C SER A 51 -1.98 -5.13 -29.07
N PHE A 52 -2.81 -4.47 -29.88
CA PHE A 52 -3.99 -3.75 -29.41
C PHE A 52 -4.98 -4.67 -28.68
N ARG A 53 -5.23 -5.87 -29.23
CA ARG A 53 -6.14 -6.86 -28.62
C ARG A 53 -5.69 -7.25 -27.21
N THR A 54 -4.40 -7.48 -26.98
CA THR A 54 -3.86 -7.78 -25.65
C THR A 54 -3.98 -6.58 -24.72
N LYS A 55 -3.68 -5.36 -25.20
CA LYS A 55 -3.86 -4.12 -24.41
C LYS A 55 -5.32 -3.93 -23.97
N GLN A 56 -6.28 -4.18 -24.85
CA GLN A 56 -7.70 -4.08 -24.54
C GLN A 56 -8.13 -5.09 -23.46
N LYS A 57 -7.68 -6.35 -23.57
CA LYS A 57 -7.92 -7.38 -22.55
C LYS A 57 -7.34 -6.98 -21.19
N LEU A 58 -6.09 -6.48 -21.17
CA LEU A 58 -5.42 -6.02 -19.95
C LEU A 58 -6.15 -4.83 -19.30
N ALA A 59 -6.56 -3.85 -20.11
CA ALA A 59 -7.33 -2.69 -19.64
C ALA A 59 -8.69 -3.12 -19.05
N LYS A 60 -9.39 -4.05 -19.70
CA LYS A 60 -10.66 -4.59 -19.19
C LYS A 60 -10.48 -5.34 -17.88
N ALA A 61 -9.44 -6.18 -17.78
CA ALA A 61 -9.11 -6.90 -16.54
C ALA A 61 -8.78 -5.95 -15.39
N GLN A 62 -8.06 -4.86 -15.66
CA GLN A 62 -7.79 -3.80 -14.68
C GLN A 62 -9.09 -3.11 -14.25
N ARG A 63 -9.99 -2.79 -15.19
CA ARG A 63 -11.27 -2.14 -14.88
C ARG A 63 -12.21 -3.02 -14.05
N GLN A 64 -12.19 -4.34 -14.24
CA GLN A 64 -13.00 -5.28 -13.46
C GLN A 64 -12.47 -5.49 -12.02
N ASN A 65 -11.18 -5.25 -11.79
CA ASN A 65 -10.52 -5.50 -10.51
C ASN A 65 -10.72 -4.35 -9.50
N ARG A 66 -11.98 -3.99 -9.28
CA ARG A 66 -12.41 -2.90 -8.39
C ARG A 66 -13.29 -3.43 -7.26
N PRO A 67 -13.30 -2.79 -6.08
CA PRO A 67 -14.23 -3.12 -5.00
C PRO A 67 -15.67 -2.77 -5.38
N ILE A 68 -16.64 -3.40 -4.70
CA ILE A 68 -18.06 -3.12 -4.91
C ILE A 68 -18.40 -1.73 -4.38
N PRO A 69 -19.16 -0.91 -5.13
CA PRO A 69 -19.62 0.41 -4.67
C PRO A 69 -20.50 0.33 -3.40
N GLN A 70 -20.42 1.34 -2.54
CA GLN A 70 -21.14 1.33 -1.26
C GLN A 70 -22.66 1.35 -1.42
N TRP A 71 -23.19 2.16 -2.34
CA TRP A 71 -24.63 2.26 -2.55
C TRP A 71 -25.27 0.91 -2.92
N ILE A 72 -24.54 0.02 -3.62
CA ILE A 72 -24.99 -1.34 -3.90
C ILE A 72 -25.17 -2.14 -2.61
N ARG A 73 -24.25 -2.00 -1.64
CA ARG A 73 -24.32 -2.71 -0.35
C ARG A 73 -25.52 -2.26 0.49
N LEU A 74 -25.96 -1.02 0.28
CA LEU A 74 -27.10 -0.41 0.97
C LEU A 74 -28.45 -0.73 0.31
N ARG A 75 -28.48 -1.38 -0.86
CA ARG A 75 -29.74 -1.81 -1.49
C ARG A 75 -30.42 -2.90 -0.66
N THR A 76 -31.72 -2.73 -0.41
CA THR A 76 -32.56 -3.73 0.26
C THR A 76 -32.56 -5.06 -0.51
N GLY A 77 -32.52 -6.19 0.22
CA GLY A 77 -32.54 -7.53 -0.36
C GLY A 77 -31.24 -7.96 -1.09
N ASN A 78 -30.19 -7.15 -1.07
CA ASN A 78 -28.91 -7.52 -1.71
C ASN A 78 -28.10 -8.46 -0.81
N THR A 79 -27.69 -9.63 -1.31
CA THR A 79 -26.82 -10.56 -0.57
C THR A 79 -25.32 -10.36 -0.85
N ILE A 80 -24.97 -9.61 -1.89
CA ILE A 80 -23.57 -9.46 -2.35
C ILE A 80 -22.81 -8.46 -1.48
N ARG A 81 -21.73 -8.93 -0.81
CA ARG A 81 -20.93 -8.12 0.12
C ARG A 81 -19.55 -7.73 -0.43
N TYR A 82 -18.92 -8.61 -1.18
CA TYR A 82 -17.58 -8.42 -1.76
C TYR A 82 -17.52 -8.99 -3.18
N ASN A 83 -16.53 -8.55 -3.96
CA ASN A 83 -16.32 -9.06 -5.32
C ASN A 83 -15.50 -10.36 -5.25
N ALA A 84 -16.18 -11.50 -5.32
CA ALA A 84 -15.55 -12.83 -5.29
C ALA A 84 -14.56 -13.07 -6.45
N LYS A 85 -14.75 -12.40 -7.59
CA LYS A 85 -13.89 -12.51 -8.78
C LYS A 85 -12.73 -11.51 -8.80
N ARG A 86 -12.55 -10.73 -7.72
CA ARG A 86 -11.43 -9.79 -7.60
C ARG A 86 -10.11 -10.56 -7.54
N ARG A 87 -9.09 -10.07 -8.23
CA ARG A 87 -7.83 -10.80 -8.45
C ARG A 87 -6.64 -10.04 -7.87
N HIS A 88 -5.63 -10.75 -7.38
CA HIS A 88 -4.32 -10.15 -7.08
C HIS A 88 -3.30 -10.58 -8.12
N TRP A 89 -2.49 -9.65 -8.64
CA TRP A 89 -1.58 -9.91 -9.76
C TRP A 89 -0.46 -10.91 -9.43
N ARG A 90 -0.08 -11.03 -8.14
CA ARG A 90 0.89 -12.05 -7.69
C ARG A 90 0.27 -13.43 -7.48
N LYS A 91 -1.03 -13.52 -7.14
CA LYS A 91 -1.67 -14.79 -6.75
C LYS A 91 -2.30 -15.57 -7.92
N SER A 92 -2.75 -14.87 -8.95
CA SER A 92 -3.34 -15.52 -10.13
C SER A 92 -2.73 -14.93 -11.40
N ARG A 93 -2.78 -15.65 -12.52
CA ARG A 93 -2.35 -15.17 -13.87
C ARG A 93 -3.58 -14.87 -14.74
N LEU A 94 -3.42 -14.06 -15.80
CA LEU A 94 -4.53 -13.67 -16.70
C LEU A 94 -4.68 -14.61 -17.90
N GLY A 95 -3.61 -15.33 -18.28
CA GLY A 95 -3.65 -16.25 -19.43
C GLY A 95 -4.04 -15.56 -20.73
N VAL A 96 -3.53 -14.34 -20.97
CA VAL A 96 -3.84 -13.50 -22.15
C VAL A 96 -2.60 -13.13 -22.92
#